data_AF-A0A6M1R3Z7-F1
#
_entry.id   AF-A0A6M1R3Z7-F1
#
_cell.length_a   1.000
_cell.length_b   1.000
_cell.length_c   1.000
_cell.angle_alpha   90.00
_cell.angle_beta   90.00
_cell.angle_gamma   90.00
#
_symmetry.space_group_name_H-M   'P 1'
#
loop_
_entity.id
_entity.type
_entity.pdbx_description
1 polymer ?
#
loop_
_entity_poly.entity_id
_entity_poly.type
_entity_poly.pdbx_seq_one_letter_code
_entity_poly.pdbx_strand_id
1 'polypeptide(L)'
;MAHGEDPTEPRINEVVDMMLARSPDFARLWERHEARRKRMESKRFRHPEVGEMTLWMNAFDVKSSPGQELIVYHAEPATQSADALRLLGTLAATRRTAEESRS
;
A
#
# COMPACT_ATOMS: atom_id res chain seq x y z
N MET A 1 -0.19 -19.19 -12.95
CA MET A 1 -0.97 -18.47 -11.93
C MET A 1 -0.01 -18.06 -10.81
N ALA A 2 0.04 -16.78 -10.45
CA ALA A 2 0.93 -16.30 -9.39
C ALA A 2 0.18 -16.33 -8.05
N HIS A 3 0.11 -17.50 -7.43
CA HIS A 3 -0.54 -17.70 -6.13
C HIS A 3 0.44 -17.38 -4.99
N GLY A 4 0.94 -16.14 -4.92
CA GLY A 4 1.84 -15.73 -3.84
C GLY A 4 3.05 -16.65 -3.63
N GLU A 5 3.57 -16.68 -2.40
CA GLU A 5 4.74 -17.50 -2.01
C GLU A 5 4.34 -18.87 -1.46
N ASP A 6 3.12 -19.00 -0.91
CA ASP A 6 2.49 -20.29 -0.56
C ASP A 6 1.04 -20.34 -1.10
N PRO A 7 0.85 -20.87 -2.32
CA PRO A 7 -0.47 -21.05 -2.96
C PRO A 7 -1.42 -21.96 -2.21
N THR A 8 -0.86 -22.86 -1.42
CA THR A 8 -1.56 -24.01 -0.85
C THR A 8 -2.01 -23.77 0.58
N GLU A 9 -1.65 -22.62 1.14
CA GLU A 9 -2.06 -22.23 2.48
C GLU A 9 -3.62 -22.11 2.54
N PRO A 10 -4.30 -22.90 3.39
CA PRO A 10 -5.78 -22.92 3.48
C PRO A 10 -6.44 -21.56 3.79
N ARG A 11 -5.84 -20.77 4.67
CA ARG A 11 -6.25 -19.42 5.05
C ARG A 11 -6.17 -18.46 3.87
N ILE A 12 -5.17 -18.57 3.00
CA ILE A 12 -5.09 -17.74 1.79
C ILE A 12 -6.28 -18.05 0.87
N ASN A 13 -6.58 -19.32 0.65
CA ASN A 13 -7.72 -19.74 -0.18
C ASN A 13 -9.05 -19.26 0.40
N GLU A 14 -9.26 -19.39 1.71
CA GLU A 14 -10.47 -18.90 2.38
C GLU A 14 -10.68 -17.39 2.18
N VAL A 15 -9.62 -16.59 2.28
CA VAL A 15 -9.69 -15.14 2.06
C VAL A 15 -9.99 -14.82 0.59
N VAL A 16 -9.36 -15.55 -0.34
CA VAL A 16 -9.61 -15.38 -1.79
C VAL A 16 -11.06 -15.70 -2.11
N ASP A 17 -11.59 -16.83 -1.65
CA ASP A 17 -12.98 -17.24 -1.89
C ASP A 17 -13.97 -16.22 -1.33
N MET A 18 -13.72 -15.74 -0.09
CA MET A 18 -14.52 -14.69 0.51
C MET A 18 -14.50 -13.40 -0.32
N MET A 19 -13.33 -12.97 -0.80
CA MET A 19 -13.18 -11.74 -1.58
C MET A 19 -13.81 -11.87 -2.97
N LEU A 20 -13.69 -13.03 -3.61
CA LEU A 20 -14.37 -13.35 -4.87
C LEU A 20 -15.90 -13.27 -4.72
N ALA A 21 -16.45 -13.76 -3.61
CA ALA A 21 -17.89 -13.73 -3.35
C ALA A 21 -18.40 -12.32 -2.98
N ARG A 22 -17.59 -11.48 -2.33
CA ARG A 22 -18.03 -10.20 -1.75
C ARG A 22 -17.68 -8.97 -2.59
N SER A 23 -16.72 -9.07 -3.50
CA SER A 23 -16.22 -7.93 -4.27
C SER A 23 -16.12 -8.24 -5.76
N PRO A 24 -17.11 -7.78 -6.56
CA PRO A 24 -17.05 -7.90 -8.02
C PRO A 24 -15.80 -7.24 -8.62
N ASP A 25 -15.32 -6.15 -8.00
CA ASP A 25 -14.09 -5.48 -8.40
C ASP A 25 -12.85 -6.36 -8.14
N PHE A 26 -12.81 -7.03 -6.99
CA PHE A 26 -11.75 -7.99 -6.71
C PHE A 26 -11.79 -9.14 -7.70
N ALA A 27 -12.95 -9.73 -7.97
CA ALA A 27 -13.10 -10.83 -8.93
C ALA A 27 -12.58 -10.45 -10.32
N ARG A 28 -12.99 -9.28 -10.83
CA ARG A 28 -12.52 -8.74 -12.12
C ARG A 28 -11.00 -8.54 -12.15
N LEU A 29 -10.40 -8.07 -11.06
CA LEU A 29 -8.95 -7.89 -10.98
C LEU A 29 -8.20 -9.22 -10.81
N TRP A 30 -8.78 -10.18 -10.09
CA TRP A 30 -8.21 -11.49 -9.79
C TRP A 30 -8.15 -12.38 -11.04
N GLU A 31 -9.18 -12.35 -11.89
CA GLU A 31 -9.24 -13.04 -13.19
C GLU A 31 -8.08 -12.67 -14.12
N ARG A 32 -7.55 -11.44 -14.00
CA ARG A 32 -6.42 -10.98 -14.81
C ARG A 32 -5.09 -11.65 -14.41
N HIS A 33 -5.04 -12.32 -13.25
CA HIS A 33 -3.84 -12.97 -12.71
C HIS A 33 -2.60 -12.06 -12.64
N GLU A 34 -2.82 -10.75 -12.43
CA GLU A 34 -1.76 -9.73 -12.38
C GLU A 34 -1.20 -9.50 -10.97
N ALA A 35 -1.60 -10.32 -9.98
CA ALA A 35 -1.04 -10.26 -8.65
C ALA A 35 0.47 -10.56 -8.70
N ARG A 36 1.27 -9.56 -8.33
CA ARG A 36 2.74 -9.64 -8.31
C ARG A 36 3.24 -9.18 -6.95
N ARG A 37 4.36 -9.77 -6.51
CA ARG A 37 5.11 -9.24 -5.37
C ARG A 37 5.45 -7.76 -5.60
N LYS A 38 5.47 -7.00 -4.51
CA LYS A 38 5.89 -5.60 -4.54
C LYS A 38 7.35 -5.55 -5.02
N ARG A 39 7.61 -4.82 -6.09
CA ARG A 39 8.96 -4.58 -6.62
C ARG A 39 9.30 -3.11 -6.46
N MET A 40 10.59 -2.78 -6.54
CA MET A 40 11.00 -1.39 -6.56
C MET A 40 10.36 -0.70 -7.77
N GLU A 41 9.42 0.21 -7.50
CA GLU A 41 8.56 0.83 -8.50
C GLU A 41 8.27 2.27 -8.10
N SER A 42 8.18 3.16 -9.09
CA SER A 42 7.61 4.49 -8.88
C SER A 42 6.08 4.42 -9.02
N LYS A 43 5.38 5.09 -8.11
CA LYS A 43 3.92 5.17 -8.09
C LYS A 43 3.47 6.60 -8.09
N ARG A 44 2.48 6.89 -8.93
CA ARG A 44 1.80 8.17 -8.95
C ARG A 44 0.50 8.08 -8.16
N PHE A 45 0.36 8.95 -7.18
CA PHE A 45 -0.82 9.11 -6.35
C PHE A 45 -1.48 10.45 -6.65
N ARG A 46 -2.79 10.51 -6.50
CA ARG A 46 -3.56 11.76 -6.47
C ARG A 46 -4.25 11.84 -5.13
N HIS A 47 -3.70 12.67 -4.23
CA HIS A 47 -4.27 12.90 -2.92
C HIS A 47 -5.18 14.14 -2.98
N PRO A 48 -6.41 14.09 -2.42
CA PRO A 48 -7.37 15.19 -2.54
C PRO A 48 -6.87 16.51 -1.96
N GLU A 49 -5.99 16.47 -0.97
CA GLU A 49 -5.56 17.66 -0.23
C GLU A 49 -4.18 18.21 -0.62
N VAL A 50 -3.30 17.34 -1.16
CA VAL A 50 -1.92 17.73 -1.49
C VAL A 50 -1.59 17.54 -2.98
N GLY A 51 -2.59 17.14 -3.77
CA GLY A 51 -2.47 16.98 -5.21
C GLY A 51 -1.74 15.72 -5.63
N GLU A 52 -1.07 15.79 -6.77
CA GLU A 52 -0.34 14.64 -7.34
C GLU A 52 1.03 14.46 -6.69
N MET A 53 1.41 13.20 -6.48
CA MET A 53 2.68 12.82 -5.88
C MET A 53 3.26 11.61 -6.60
N THR A 54 4.53 11.67 -6.95
CA THR A 54 5.29 10.51 -7.43
C THR A 54 6.19 10.02 -6.31
N LEU A 55 5.95 8.80 -5.83
CA LEU A 55 6.70 8.16 -4.75
C LEU A 55 7.40 6.90 -5.24
N TRP A 56 8.63 6.72 -4.80
CA TRP A 56 9.37 5.48 -4.92
C TRP A 56 8.93 4.51 -3.82
N MET A 57 8.66 3.27 -4.21
CA MET A 57 8.32 2.19 -3.30
C MET A 57 9.50 1.23 -3.17
N ASN A 58 9.91 0.96 -1.93
CA ASN A 58 10.90 -0.06 -1.60
C ASN A 58 10.24 -1.10 -0.70
N ALA A 59 10.52 -2.38 -0.94
CA ALA A 59 10.10 -3.50 -0.11
C ALA A 59 11.34 -4.15 0.51
N PHE A 60 11.30 -4.39 1.82
CA PHE A 60 12.40 -4.98 2.57
C PHE A 60 11.90 -6.17 3.39
N ASP A 61 12.48 -7.35 3.20
CA ASP A 61 12.19 -8.52 4.01
C ASP A 61 12.68 -8.33 5.46
N VAL A 62 11.83 -8.68 6.43
CA VAL A 62 12.17 -8.67 7.85
C VAL A 62 12.83 -9.99 8.21
N LYS A 63 14.16 -10.00 8.33
CA LYS A 63 14.94 -11.23 8.57
C LYS A 63 14.50 -12.03 9.80
N SER A 64 14.10 -11.36 10.87
CA SER A 64 13.65 -12.00 12.12
C SER A 64 12.22 -12.52 12.06
N SER A 65 11.46 -12.22 11.00
CA SER A 65 10.07 -12.65 10.81
C SER A 65 9.80 -12.95 9.33
N PRO A 66 10.14 -14.16 8.85
CA PRO A 66 9.86 -14.58 7.47
C PRO A 66 8.40 -14.34 7.08
N GLY A 67 8.18 -13.84 5.86
CA GLY A 67 6.85 -13.46 5.37
C GLY A 67 6.38 -12.06 5.76
N GLN A 68 7.12 -11.33 6.61
CA GLN A 68 6.87 -9.91 6.86
C GLN A 68 7.79 -9.03 6.01
N GLU A 69 7.20 -8.00 5.41
CA GLU A 69 7.91 -6.98 4.63
C GLU A 69 7.66 -5.58 5.19
N LEU A 70 8.69 -4.75 5.23
CA LEU A 70 8.56 -3.30 5.40
C LEU A 70 8.44 -2.64 4.03
N ILE A 71 7.33 -1.95 3.79
CA ILE A 71 7.12 -1.18 2.57
C ILE A 71 7.35 0.31 2.87
N VAL A 72 8.35 0.90 2.23
CA VAL A 72 8.68 2.33 2.37
C VAL A 72 8.28 3.05 1.09
N TYR A 73 7.48 4.10 1.23
CA TYR A 73 7.25 5.07 0.17
C TYR A 73 8.00 6.36 0.48
N HIS A 74 8.79 6.85 -0.46
CA HIS A 74 9.48 8.12 -0.33
C HIS A 74 9.43 8.94 -1.61
N ALA A 75 9.51 10.25 -1.48
CA ALA A 75 9.68 11.14 -2.62
C ALA A 75 11.17 11.40 -2.86
N GLU A 76 11.52 11.75 -4.09
CA GLU A 76 12.86 12.30 -4.37
C GLU A 76 13.01 13.64 -3.64
N PRO A 77 14.11 13.88 -2.88
CA PRO A 77 14.35 15.15 -2.20
C PRO A 77 14.31 16.36 -3.14
N ALA A 78 13.97 17.53 -2.60
CA ALA A 78 13.87 18.79 -3.35
C ALA A 78 12.91 18.75 -4.57
N THR A 79 11.87 17.90 -4.51
CA THR A 79 10.80 17.85 -5.52
C THR A 79 9.46 18.28 -4.93
N GLN A 80 8.52 18.68 -5.80
CA GLN A 80 7.13 18.97 -5.40
C GLN A 80 6.46 17.76 -4.70
N SER A 81 6.84 16.53 -5.08
CA SER A 81 6.33 15.33 -4.41
C SER A 81 6.86 15.20 -2.98
N ALA A 82 8.08 15.66 -2.69
CA ALA A 82 8.61 15.71 -1.32
C ALA A 82 7.89 16.77 -0.48
N ASP A 83 7.63 17.94 -1.06
CA ASP A 83 6.85 18.98 -0.39
C ASP A 83 5.41 18.54 -0.09
N ALA A 84 4.75 17.91 -1.06
CA ALA A 84 3.41 17.36 -0.90
C ALA A 84 3.36 16.23 0.15
N LEU A 85 4.36 15.33 0.15
CA LEU A 85 4.47 14.27 1.17
C LEU A 85 4.66 14.86 2.58
N ARG A 86 5.51 15.89 2.71
CA ARG A 86 5.74 16.57 3.99
C ARG A 86 4.48 17.27 4.47
N LEU A 87 3.78 17.98 3.59
CA LEU A 87 2.50 18.63 3.90
C LEU A 87 1.45 17.63 4.36
N LEU A 88 1.33 16.48 3.66
CA LEU A 88 0.43 15.41 4.06
C LEU A 88 0.74 14.90 5.47
N GLY A 89 2.03 14.72 5.79
CA GLY A 89 2.47 14.36 7.15
C GLY A 89 2.05 15.37 8.21
N THR A 90 2.19 16.67 7.92
CA THR A 90 1.75 17.74 8.83
C THR A 90 0.24 17.73 9.03
N LEU A 91 -0.56 17.64 7.94
CA LEU A 91 -2.03 17.59 8.03
C LEU A 91 -2.52 16.40 8.85
N ALA A 92 -1.92 15.22 8.64
CA ALA A 92 -2.25 14.02 9.40
C ALA A 92 -1.93 14.16 10.90
N ALA A 93 -0.78 14.76 11.24
CA ALA A 93 -0.40 15.02 12.62
C ALA A 93 -1.37 16.01 13.30
N THR A 94 -1.71 17.13 12.64
CA THR A 94 -2.63 18.13 13.18
C THR A 94 -4.02 17.55 13.46
N ARG A 95 -4.54 16.70 12.57
CA ARG A 95 -5.84 16.02 12.79
C ARG A 95 -5.83 15.14 14.01
N ARG A 96 -4.80 14.31 14.17
CA ARG A 96 -4.65 13.41 15.32
C ARG A 96 -4.67 14.19 16.62
N THR A 97 -3.89 15.27 16.72
CA THR A 97 -3.88 16.14 17.91
C THR A 97 -5.25 16.76 18.20
N ALA A 98 -5.99 17.16 17.17
CA ALA A 98 -7.34 17.71 17.33
C ALA A 98 -8.36 16.65 17.78
N GLU A 99 -8.21 15.40 17.37
CA GLU A 99 -9.05 14.28 17.83
C GLU A 99 -8.75 13.92 19.29
N GLU A 100 -7.48 13.85 19.67
CA GLU A 100 -7.03 13.60 21.05
C GLU A 100 -7.52 14.69 22.02
N SER A 101 -7.54 15.95 21.57
CA SER A 101 -8.01 17.07 22.40
C SER A 101 -9.53 17.14 22.58
N ARG A 102 -10.30 16.35 21.79
CA ARG A 102 -11.76 16.28 21.86
C ARG A 102 -12.27 15.07 22.68
N SER A 103 -11.37 14.15 23.03
CA SER A 103 -11.66 12.99 23.88
C SER A 103 -11.40 13.31 25.35
#